data_AF-A0A7X9FJQ9-F1
#
_entry.id   AF-A0A7X9FJQ9-F1
#
_cell.length_a   1.000
_cell.length_b   1.000
_cell.length_c   1.000
_cell.angle_alpha   90.00
_cell.angle_beta   90.00
_cell.angle_gamma   90.00
#
_symmetry.space_group_name_H-M   'P 1'
#
loop_
_entity.id
_entity.type
_entity.pdbx_description
1 polymer ?
#
loop_
_entity_poly.entity_id
_entity_poly.type
_entity_poly.pdbx_seq_one_letter_code
_entity_poly.pdbx_strand_id
1 'polypeptide(L)' 'MKVRGHRIELGEIESTLRAHPGIDEAVAVAQGTGSGNARLLAFAVPARGETEQDARLWR' A
#
# COMPACT_ATOMS: atom_id res chain seq x y z
N MET A 1 10.89 0.16 -8.10
CA MET A 1 10.84 1.58 -8.51
C MET A 1 11.73 2.43 -7.61
N LYS A 2 11.96 3.73 -7.90
CA LYS A 2 12.66 4.63 -6.97
C LYS A 2 11.72 5.73 -6.46
N VAL A 3 11.64 5.89 -5.15
CA VAL A 3 10.93 6.99 -4.49
C VAL A 3 11.92 7.69 -3.57
N ARG A 4 12.16 8.99 -3.79
CA ARG A 4 13.07 9.80 -2.94
C ARG A 4 14.42 9.12 -2.69
N GLY A 5 15.03 8.53 -3.72
CA GLY A 5 16.32 7.83 -3.64
C GLY A 5 16.30 6.38 -3.15
N HIS A 6 15.17 5.88 -2.66
CA HIS A 6 15.03 4.52 -2.14
C HIS A 6 14.51 3.57 -3.22
N ARG A 7 15.10 2.38 -3.35
CA ARG A 7 14.56 1.29 -4.18
C ARG A 7 13.40 0.65 -3.42
N ILE A 8 12.21 0.74 -3.99
CA ILE A 8 10.97 0.20 -3.43
C ILE A 8 10.51 -0.96 -4.30
N GLU A 9 10.22 -2.10 -3.66
CA GLU A 9 9.59 -3.26 -4.28
C GLU A 9 8.10 -3.28 -3.93
N LEU A 10 7.23 -3.22 -4.94
CA LEU A 10 5.78 -3.15 -4.72
C LEU A 10 5.25 -4.41 -4.00
N GLY A 11 5.76 -5.59 -4.35
CA GLY A 11 5.37 -6.84 -3.70
C GLY A 11 5.68 -6.89 -2.21
N GLU A 12 6.74 -6.20 -1.76
CA GLU A 12 7.09 -6.10 -0.33
C GLU A 12 6.08 -5.23 0.42
N ILE A 13 5.64 -4.12 -0.20
CA ILE A 13 4.57 -3.27 0.34
C ILE A 13 3.27 -4.07 0.44
N GLU A 14 2.90 -4.80 -0.61
CA GLU A 14 1.69 -5.63 -0.64
C GLU A 14 1.72 -6.73 0.41
N SER A 15 2.84 -7.44 0.57
CA SER A 15 2.97 -8.47 1.61
C SER A 15 2.92 -7.88 3.01
N THR A 16 3.51 -6.70 3.21
CA THR A 16 3.49 -6.01 4.50
C THR A 16 2.07 -5.57 4.87
N LEU A 17 1.33 -5.02 3.91
CA LEU A 17 -0.08 -4.65 4.11
C LEU A 17 -0.93 -5.88 4.43
N ARG A 18 -0.79 -6.97 3.68
CA ARG A 18 -1.53 -8.23 3.95
C ARG A 18 -1.14 -8.93 5.25
N ALA A 19 -0.03 -8.53 5.89
CA ALA A 19 0.30 -9.01 7.23
C ALA A 19 -0.53 -8.33 8.33
N HIS A 20 -1.20 -7.22 8.02
CA HIS A 20 -2.12 -6.56 8.95
C HIS A 20 -3.43 -7.36 9.05
N PRO A 21 -3.89 -7.77 10.26
CA PRO A 21 -5.07 -8.64 10.41
C PRO A 21 -6.38 -8.11 9.81
N GLY A 22 -6.49 -6.78 9.68
CA GLY A 22 -7.65 -6.14 9.10
C GLY A 22 -7.64 -6.03 7.57
N ILE A 23 -6.61 -6.51 6.86
CA ILE A 23 -6.50 -6.46 5.40
C ILE A 23 -6.60 -7.87 4.82
N ASP A 24 -7.49 -8.08 3.85
CA ASP A 24 -7.61 -9.34 3.10
C ASP A 24 -6.70 -9.33 1.86
N GLU A 25 -6.83 -8.28 1.04
CA GLU A 25 -6.06 -8.09 -0.18
C GLU A 25 -5.43 -6.70 -0.23
N ALA A 26 -4.27 -6.58 -0.88
CA ALA A 26 -3.63 -5.30 -1.13
C ALA A 26 -2.86 -5.30 -2.44
N VAL A 27 -2.91 -4.16 -3.16
CA VAL A 27 -2.14 -3.90 -4.37
C VAL A 27 -1.44 -2.55 -4.23
N ALA A 28 -0.14 -2.51 -4.53
CA ALA A 28 0.65 -1.29 -4.52
C ALA A 28 1.00 -0.87 -5.95
N VAL A 29 0.86 0.43 -6.25
CA VAL A 29 1.18 0.98 -7.57
C VAL A 29 2.06 2.20 -7.47
N ALA A 30 2.92 2.36 -8.47
CA ALA A 30 3.70 3.57 -8.70
C ALA A 30 2.85 4.55 -9.52
N GLN A 31 2.67 5.77 -9.02
CA GLN A 31 2.10 6.86 -9.81
C GLN A 31 3.17 7.91 -10.11
N GLY A 32 3.32 8.26 -11.39
CA GLY A 32 4.35 9.17 -11.89
C GLY A 32 5.62 8.45 -12.35
N THR A 33 6.32 9.05 -13.31
CA THR A 33 7.44 8.42 -14.02
C THR A 33 8.80 9.07 -13.75
N GLY A 34 8.91 10.02 -12.80
CA GLY A 34 10.14 10.76 -12.50
C GLY A 34 10.55 10.78 -11.02
N SER A 35 11.85 10.97 -10.75
CA SER A 35 12.43 10.96 -9.39
C SER A 35 11.87 12.04 -8.46
N GLY A 36 11.28 13.11 -9.01
CA GLY A 36 10.71 14.23 -8.24
C GLY A 36 9.21 14.11 -7.92
N ASN A 37 8.48 13.23 -8.60
CA ASN A 37 7.01 13.12 -8.45
C ASN A 37 6.49 11.69 -8.32
N ALA A 38 7.38 10.69 -8.21
CA ALA A 38 6.99 9.31 -7.95
C ALA A 38 6.28 9.21 -6.59
N ARG A 39 5.02 8.80 -6.62
CA ARG A 39 4.19 8.50 -5.45
C ARG A 39 3.92 7.01 -5.39
N LEU A 40 3.90 6.48 -4.18
CA LEU A 40 3.40 5.13 -3.92
C LEU A 40 1.94 5.26 -3.49
N LEU A 41 1.05 4.54 -4.16
CA LEU A 41 -0.33 4.36 -3.75
C LEU A 41 -0.54 2.89 -3.40
N ALA A 42 -1.39 2.62 -2.41
CA ALA A 42 -1.82 1.29 -2.07
C ALA A 42 -3.35 1.28 -1.97
N PHE A 43 -3.95 0.21 -2.49
CA PHE A 43 -5.37 -0.09 -2.37
C PHE A 43 -5.49 -1.37 -1.55
N ALA A 44 -6.44 -1.40 -0.63
CA ALA A 44 -6.64 -2.54 0.26
C ALA A 44 -8.13 -2.91 0.32
N VAL A 45 -8.38 -4.21 0.46
CA VAL A 45 -9.69 -4.77 0.78
C VAL A 45 -9.71 -5.07 2.28
N PRO A 46 -10.65 -4.52 3.07
CA PRO A 46 -10.78 -4.88 4.48
C PRO A 46 -11.07 -6.36 4.66
N ALA A 47 -10.56 -6.93 5.75
CA ALA A 47 -10.91 -8.27 6.18
C ALA A 47 -12.42 -8.40 6.41
N ARG A 48 -12.94 -9.62 6.28
CA ARG A 48 -14.37 -9.88 6.45
C ARG A 48 -14.85 -9.42 7.82
N GLY A 49 -15.82 -8.51 7.83
CA GLY A 49 -16.40 -7.95 9.06
C GLY A 49 -15.77 -6.64 9.51
N GLU A 50 -14.66 -6.22 8.90
CA GLU A 50 -14.06 -4.89 9.06
C GLU A 50 -14.63 -3.92 8.01
N THR A 51 -14.78 -2.65 8.37
CA THR A 51 -15.20 -1.60 7.44
C THR A 51 -14.01 -0.80 6.92
N GLU A 52 -14.22 -0.04 5.83
CA GLU A 52 -13.23 0.94 5.37
C GLU A 52 -12.89 1.99 6.46
N GLN A 53 -13.86 2.32 7.33
CA GLN A 53 -13.63 3.25 8.44
C GLN A 53 -12.71 2.66 9.50
N ASP A 54 -12.83 1.36 9.80
CA ASP A 54 -11.92 0.64 10.70
C ASP A 54 -10.51 0.57 10.09
N ALA A 55 -10.42 0.34 8.78
CA ALA A 55 -9.18 0.36 8.03
C ALA A 55 -8.49 1.73 7.99
N ARG A 56 -9.26 2.83 7.94
CA ARG A 56 -8.75 4.22 7.93
C ARG A 56 -8.17 4.68 9.28
N LEU A 57 -8.39 3.93 10.35
CA LEU A 57 -7.81 4.19 11.67
C LEU A 57 -6.37 3.67 11.81
N TRP A 58 -5.85 2.88 10.87
CA TRP A 58 -4.47 2.35 10.88
C TRP A 58 -3.39 3.40 10.53
N ARG A 59 -3.51 4.63 11.05
CA ARG A 59 -2.54 5.70 10.82
C ARG A 59 -1.31 5.60 11.72
#